data_AF-A0A3N5UIR7-F1
#
_entry.id   AF-A0A3N5UIR7-F1
#
_cell.length_a   1.000
_cell.length_b   1.000
_cell.length_c   1.000
_cell.angle_alpha   90.00
_cell.angle_beta   90.00
_cell.angle_gamma   90.00
#
_symmetry.space_group_name_H-M   'P 1'
#
loop_
_entity.id
_entity.type
_entity.pdbx_description
1 polymer ?
#
loop_
_entity_poly.entity_id
_entity_poly.type
_entity_poly.pdbx_seq_one_letter_code
_entity_poly.pdbx_strand_id
1 'polypeptide(L)'
;MSNGTLPSYLSMAKPNPPANRAPWYKNTAPTYAGIFLWFVFWSQAPSGGTGIAGGTLSQGVGVALLGLVIAALLCHVLFYYVPGMFGMKTGLPLYVVGSAQYGTQGGFLMPGFLMGALQFGWLGVNAYFSSQALAPLVGNNVVAVKIIAVLWAALAAFVGLKGIQYVAKVATYLPLIPVIILLVLLVKTLGGLGDFDPAKLVAASGAVPVAGAAAGLSVFGVIALSIAFVVGFFATAGAAGVDF
;
A
#
# COMPACT_ATOMS: atom_id res chain seq x y z
N MET A 1 15.39 -10.14 35.92
CA MET A 1 16.69 -10.74 35.56
C MET A 1 16.40 -11.93 34.65
N SER A 2 16.44 -11.77 33.33
CA SER A 2 16.28 -12.92 32.42
C SER A 2 17.54 -13.78 32.51
N ASN A 3 17.40 -15.07 32.80
CA ASN A 3 18.46 -16.06 32.65
C ASN A 3 19.15 -15.82 31.30
N GLY A 4 20.48 -15.68 31.29
CA GLY A 4 21.33 -15.11 30.23
C GLY A 4 21.33 -15.81 28.86
N THR A 5 20.25 -16.47 28.47
CA THR A 5 20.04 -17.12 27.19
C THR A 5 19.04 -16.30 26.38
N LEU A 6 19.48 -15.77 25.24
CA LEU A 6 18.60 -15.09 24.29
C LEU A 6 17.51 -16.05 23.79
N PRO A 7 16.25 -15.58 23.60
CA PRO A 7 15.21 -16.36 22.96
C PRO A 7 15.65 -16.90 21.59
N SER A 8 15.11 -18.06 21.20
CA SER A 8 15.49 -18.76 19.96
C SER A 8 15.40 -17.87 18.72
N TYR A 9 14.39 -17.03 18.61
CA TYR A 9 14.21 -16.15 17.45
C TYR A 9 15.33 -15.09 17.31
N LEU A 10 15.99 -14.72 18.41
CA LEU A 10 17.14 -13.81 18.40
C LEU A 10 18.46 -14.58 18.28
N SER A 11 18.61 -15.69 18.99
CA SER A 11 19.85 -16.48 18.98
C SER A 11 20.11 -17.18 17.65
N MET A 12 19.06 -17.45 16.87
CA MET A 12 19.17 -18.04 15.53
C MET A 12 19.26 -17.01 14.40
N ALA A 13 19.09 -15.72 14.70
CA ALA A 13 19.12 -14.67 13.69
C ALA A 13 20.55 -14.53 13.14
N LYS A 14 20.70 -14.71 11.83
CA LYS A 14 21.99 -14.56 11.13
C LYS A 14 21.89 -13.40 10.14
N PRO A 15 22.80 -12.42 10.22
CA PRO A 15 22.85 -11.35 9.24
C PRO A 15 23.01 -11.89 7.81
N ASN A 16 22.21 -11.38 6.88
CA ASN A 16 22.39 -11.60 5.46
C ASN A 16 23.70 -10.91 5.02
N PRO A 17 24.72 -11.64 4.51
CA PRO A 17 26.02 -11.05 4.20
C PRO A 17 25.93 -10.01 3.08
N PRO A 18 26.83 -9.00 3.02
CA PRO A 18 26.77 -7.93 2.02
C PRO A 18 26.69 -8.43 0.57
N ALA A 19 27.37 -9.53 0.24
CA ALA A 19 27.37 -10.13 -1.11
C ALA A 19 25.99 -10.63 -1.55
N ASN A 20 25.09 -10.94 -0.61
CA ASN A 20 23.73 -11.41 -0.88
C ASN A 20 22.68 -10.28 -0.86
N ARG A 21 23.09 -9.04 -0.56
CA ARG A 21 22.18 -7.88 -0.49
C ARG A 21 22.00 -7.30 -1.90
N ALA A 22 20.77 -7.30 -2.39
CA ALA A 22 20.45 -6.71 -3.68
C ALA A 22 20.26 -5.18 -3.55
N PRO A 23 20.62 -4.41 -4.58
CA PRO A 23 20.33 -2.98 -4.60
C PRO A 23 18.82 -2.73 -4.70
N TRP A 24 18.37 -1.62 -4.11
CA TRP A 24 16.95 -1.28 -3.92
C TRP A 24 16.08 -1.38 -5.19
N TYR A 25 16.66 -1.10 -6.37
CA TYR A 25 15.95 -1.16 -7.65
C TYR A 25 15.64 -2.59 -8.13
N LYS A 26 16.26 -3.63 -7.55
CA LYS A 26 16.02 -5.04 -7.91
C LYS A 26 15.00 -5.74 -7.00
N ASN A 27 14.75 -5.22 -5.81
CA ASN A 27 13.91 -5.86 -4.80
C ASN A 27 12.81 -4.92 -4.30
N THR A 28 13.18 -3.80 -3.70
CA THR A 28 12.29 -2.92 -2.96
C THR A 28 11.46 -2.04 -3.89
N ALA A 29 12.09 -1.45 -4.92
CA ALA A 29 11.37 -0.59 -5.87
C ALA A 29 10.25 -1.32 -6.64
N PRO A 30 10.50 -2.53 -7.21
CA PRO A 30 9.45 -3.29 -7.89
C PRO A 30 8.31 -3.68 -6.94
N THR A 31 8.64 -4.02 -5.68
CA THR A 31 7.64 -4.38 -4.66
C THR A 31 6.73 -3.19 -4.35
N TYR A 32 7.30 -2.00 -4.13
CA TYR A 32 6.54 -0.77 -3.94
C TYR A 32 5.72 -0.36 -5.15
N ALA A 33 6.31 -0.45 -6.34
CA ALA A 33 5.59 -0.18 -7.58
C ALA A 33 4.36 -1.10 -7.69
N GLY A 34 4.49 -2.39 -7.36
CA GLY A 34 3.37 -3.34 -7.35
C GLY A 34 2.21 -2.90 -6.44
N ILE A 35 2.49 -2.36 -5.26
CA ILE A 35 1.47 -1.88 -4.32
C ILE A 35 0.70 -0.68 -4.90
N PHE A 36 1.40 0.28 -5.49
CA PHE A 36 0.75 1.47 -6.07
C PHE A 36 0.09 1.21 -7.44
N LEU A 37 0.55 0.19 -8.16
CA LEU A 37 -0.06 -0.26 -9.42
C LEU A 37 -1.25 -1.19 -9.20
N TRP A 38 -1.51 -1.59 -7.95
CA TRP A 38 -2.71 -2.33 -7.62
C TRP A 38 -3.97 -1.49 -7.82
N PHE A 39 -4.99 -2.08 -8.44
CA PHE A 39 -6.15 -1.34 -8.97
C PHE A 39 -6.89 -0.52 -7.94
N VAL A 40 -7.00 -1.01 -6.70
CA VAL A 40 -7.69 -0.27 -5.64
C VAL A 40 -6.97 1.02 -5.30
N PHE A 41 -5.64 1.04 -5.32
CA PHE A 41 -4.91 2.28 -5.06
C PHE A 41 -5.22 3.31 -6.14
N TRP A 42 -4.95 3.00 -7.41
CA TRP A 42 -5.08 4.01 -8.46
C TRP A 42 -6.53 4.31 -8.84
N SER A 43 -7.48 3.39 -8.64
CA SER A 43 -8.91 3.64 -8.87
C SER A 43 -9.53 4.52 -7.78
N GLN A 44 -9.03 4.44 -6.54
CA GLN A 44 -9.53 5.23 -5.40
C GLN A 44 -8.71 6.50 -5.17
N ALA A 45 -7.53 6.65 -5.78
CA ALA A 45 -6.69 7.82 -5.61
C ALA A 45 -7.43 9.14 -5.90
N PRO A 46 -8.27 9.28 -6.96
CA PRO A 46 -9.02 10.52 -7.21
C PRO A 46 -10.04 10.87 -6.13
N SER A 47 -10.65 9.87 -5.49
CA SER A 47 -11.62 10.05 -4.38
C SER A 47 -10.94 10.10 -3.00
N GLY A 48 -9.64 9.78 -2.94
CA GLY A 48 -8.92 9.49 -1.69
C GLY A 48 -9.50 8.31 -0.91
N GLY A 49 -10.25 7.41 -1.57
CA GLY A 49 -11.00 6.34 -0.92
C GLY A 49 -12.19 6.82 -0.08
N THR A 50 -12.69 8.04 -0.35
CA THR A 50 -13.79 8.67 0.38
C THR A 50 -14.98 8.97 -0.53
N GLY A 51 -16.15 9.25 0.06
CA GLY A 51 -17.31 9.78 -0.67
C GLY A 51 -17.35 11.31 -0.72
N ILE A 52 -16.23 12.00 -0.44
CA ILE A 52 -16.20 13.46 -0.38
C ILE A 52 -16.26 14.04 -1.79
N ALA A 53 -17.11 15.04 -1.98
CA ALA A 53 -17.30 15.70 -3.27
C ALA A 53 -15.97 16.22 -3.84
N GLY A 54 -15.67 15.86 -5.09
CA GLY A 54 -14.41 16.17 -5.77
C GLY A 54 -13.15 15.46 -5.27
N GLY A 55 -13.19 14.77 -4.11
CA GLY A 55 -12.08 13.99 -3.57
C GLY A 55 -10.75 14.76 -3.50
N THR A 56 -9.66 14.13 -3.93
CA THR A 56 -8.33 14.77 -3.99
C THR A 56 -8.23 15.80 -5.12
N LEU A 57 -9.21 15.87 -6.01
CA LEU A 57 -9.23 16.79 -7.15
C LEU A 57 -10.11 18.03 -6.91
N SER A 58 -10.70 18.18 -5.71
CA SER A 58 -11.63 19.28 -5.39
C SER A 58 -11.00 20.67 -5.48
N GLN A 59 -9.67 20.77 -5.49
CA GLN A 59 -8.90 22.01 -5.63
C GLN A 59 -8.02 22.01 -6.90
N GLY A 60 -8.29 21.12 -7.85
CA GLY A 60 -7.49 21.02 -9.07
C GLY A 60 -6.37 19.99 -9.01
N VAL A 61 -5.90 19.64 -10.21
CA VAL A 61 -4.82 18.66 -10.41
C VAL A 61 -3.52 19.16 -9.76
N GLY A 62 -3.23 20.46 -9.80
CA GLY A 62 -2.01 21.03 -9.22
C GLY A 62 -1.90 20.80 -7.70
N VAL A 63 -2.99 21.01 -6.96
CA VAL A 63 -3.01 20.78 -5.50
C VAL A 63 -2.94 19.29 -5.18
N ALA A 64 -3.61 18.44 -5.97
CA ALA A 64 -3.52 16.99 -5.84
C ALA A 64 -2.07 16.48 -6.03
N LEU A 65 -1.38 16.98 -7.06
CA LEU A 65 0.02 16.65 -7.34
C LEU A 65 0.94 17.15 -6.22
N LEU A 66 0.71 18.35 -5.68
CA LEU A 66 1.45 18.85 -4.52
C LEU A 66 1.27 17.92 -3.31
N GLY A 67 0.03 17.51 -3.02
CA GLY A 67 -0.27 16.54 -1.97
C GLY A 67 0.47 15.22 -2.16
N LEU A 68 0.49 14.70 -3.39
CA LEU A 68 1.22 13.48 -3.75
C LEU A 68 2.73 13.62 -3.54
N VAL A 69 3.33 14.74 -3.95
CA VAL A 69 4.77 15.00 -3.75
C VAL A 69 5.11 15.06 -2.26
N ILE A 70 4.31 15.78 -1.46
CA ILE A 70 4.50 15.84 0.00
C ILE A 70 4.39 14.44 0.61
N ALA A 71 3.36 13.68 0.22
CA ALA A 71 3.17 12.32 0.70
C ALA A 71 4.35 11.41 0.33
N ALA A 72 4.87 11.51 -0.90
CA ALA A 72 6.03 10.75 -1.36
C ALA A 72 7.29 11.08 -0.54
N LEU A 73 7.53 12.35 -0.23
CA LEU A 73 8.64 12.78 0.62
C LEU A 73 8.50 12.22 2.04
N LEU A 74 7.29 12.26 2.62
CA LEU A 74 7.02 11.68 3.95
C LEU A 74 7.22 10.15 3.94
N CYS A 75 6.71 9.46 2.92
CA CYS A 75 6.93 8.02 2.72
C CYS A 75 8.42 7.69 2.64
N HIS A 76 9.17 8.44 1.85
CA HIS A 76 10.60 8.23 1.68
C HIS A 76 11.37 8.44 3.00
N VAL A 77 11.19 9.59 3.65
CA VAL A 77 12.01 9.97 4.80
C VAL A 77 11.62 9.20 6.06
N LEU A 78 10.32 9.08 6.35
CA LEU A 78 9.83 8.53 7.62
C LEU A 78 9.67 7.01 7.58
N PHE A 79 9.23 6.44 6.46
CA PHE A 79 8.80 5.04 6.39
C PHE A 79 9.76 4.14 5.59
N TYR A 80 10.55 4.70 4.67
CA TYR A 80 11.51 3.93 3.89
C TYR A 80 12.96 4.09 4.37
N TYR A 81 13.45 5.33 4.46
CA TYR A 81 14.87 5.59 4.62
C TYR A 81 15.42 5.02 5.92
N VAL A 82 14.79 5.32 7.06
CA VAL A 82 15.28 4.86 8.36
C VAL A 82 15.20 3.32 8.48
N PRO A 83 14.04 2.67 8.24
CA PRO A 83 13.95 1.21 8.33
C PRO A 83 14.83 0.50 7.29
N GLY A 84 14.85 0.97 6.04
CA GLY A 84 15.67 0.39 4.98
C GLY A 84 17.18 0.48 5.26
N MET A 85 17.64 1.57 5.88
CA MET A 85 19.03 1.68 6.29
C MET A 85 19.38 0.79 7.48
N PHE A 86 18.45 0.51 8.39
CA PHE A 86 18.69 -0.46 9.47
C PHE A 86 18.89 -1.87 8.93
N GLY A 87 18.01 -2.30 8.02
CA GLY A 87 18.16 -3.58 7.33
C GLY A 87 19.45 -3.65 6.51
N MET A 88 19.76 -2.62 5.72
CA MET A 88 20.98 -2.58 4.90
C MET A 88 22.27 -2.55 5.72
N LYS A 89 22.29 -1.93 6.91
CA LYS A 89 23.49 -1.87 7.77
C LYS A 89 23.67 -3.15 8.57
N THR A 90 22.60 -3.65 9.17
CA THR A 90 22.66 -4.82 10.06
C THR A 90 22.62 -6.15 9.31
N GLY A 91 21.95 -6.21 8.16
CA GLY A 91 21.60 -7.44 7.47
C GLY A 91 20.60 -8.31 8.25
N LEU A 92 19.99 -7.78 9.30
CA LEU A 92 19.02 -8.47 10.12
C LEU A 92 17.62 -7.96 9.81
N PRO A 93 16.60 -8.82 9.94
CA PRO A 93 15.23 -8.37 9.76
C PRO A 93 14.84 -7.37 10.86
N LEU A 94 13.92 -6.47 10.54
CA LEU A 94 13.50 -5.36 11.38
C LEU A 94 12.93 -5.82 12.72
N TYR A 95 12.34 -7.01 12.81
CA TYR A 95 11.88 -7.53 14.10
C TYR A 95 13.02 -7.93 15.05
N VAL A 96 14.17 -8.35 14.51
CA VAL A 96 15.39 -8.58 15.29
C VAL A 96 16.01 -7.26 15.68
N VAL A 97 16.11 -6.30 14.75
CA VAL A 97 16.63 -4.95 15.03
C VAL A 97 15.78 -4.25 16.11
N GLY A 98 14.46 -4.36 16.04
CA GLY A 98 13.53 -3.77 16.99
C GLY A 98 13.66 -4.29 18.42
N SER A 99 14.25 -5.49 18.61
CA SER A 99 14.54 -6.02 19.96
C SER A 99 15.53 -5.15 20.73
N ALA A 100 16.38 -4.37 20.04
CA ALA A 100 17.30 -3.42 20.67
C ALA A 100 16.56 -2.23 21.32
N GLN A 101 15.39 -1.85 20.78
CA GLN A 101 14.60 -0.73 21.28
C GLN A 101 13.49 -1.18 22.24
N TYR A 102 12.84 -2.30 21.94
CA TYR A 102 11.66 -2.78 22.66
C TYR A 102 11.95 -3.96 23.61
N GLY A 103 13.20 -4.42 23.68
CA GLY A 103 13.58 -5.63 24.40
C GLY A 103 13.14 -6.91 23.69
N THR A 104 13.45 -8.06 24.28
CA THR A 104 13.20 -9.38 23.66
C THR A 104 11.71 -9.69 23.48
N GLN A 105 10.85 -9.29 24.42
CA GLN A 105 9.41 -9.51 24.29
C GLN A 105 8.76 -8.45 23.41
N GLY A 106 9.18 -7.17 23.55
CA GLY A 106 8.62 -6.09 22.75
C GLY A 106 9.02 -6.15 21.28
N GLY A 107 10.23 -6.62 20.94
CA GLY A 107 10.64 -6.89 19.57
C GLY A 107 9.84 -8.03 18.92
N PHE A 108 9.47 -9.06 19.69
CA PHE A 108 8.60 -10.11 19.19
C PHE A 108 7.17 -9.59 18.92
N LEU A 109 6.61 -8.79 19.84
CA LEU A 109 5.25 -8.31 19.73
C LEU A 109 5.09 -7.19 18.70
N MET A 110 5.88 -6.13 18.80
CA MET A 110 5.69 -4.90 18.03
C MET A 110 6.03 -5.13 16.54
N PRO A 111 7.29 -5.35 16.14
CA PRO A 111 7.59 -5.61 14.74
C PRO A 111 7.32 -7.06 14.30
N GLY A 112 7.35 -8.06 15.19
CA GLY A 112 7.09 -9.46 14.78
C GLY A 112 5.59 -9.75 14.57
N PHE A 113 4.82 -9.77 15.65
CA PHE A 113 3.41 -10.14 15.61
C PHE A 113 2.54 -9.14 14.85
N LEU A 114 2.69 -7.82 15.09
CA LEU A 114 1.83 -6.84 14.41
C LEU A 114 2.07 -6.81 12.90
N MET A 115 3.32 -6.96 12.44
CA MET A 115 3.60 -7.07 11.01
C MET A 115 2.99 -8.34 10.42
N GLY A 116 3.07 -9.48 11.13
CA GLY A 116 2.40 -10.71 10.72
C GLY A 116 0.88 -10.56 10.61
N ALA A 117 0.24 -9.98 11.63
CA ALA A 117 -1.19 -9.70 11.64
C ALA A 117 -1.61 -8.74 10.51
N LEU A 118 -0.77 -7.73 10.23
CA LEU A 118 -0.99 -6.79 9.13
C LEU A 118 -1.01 -7.50 7.76
N GLN A 119 -0.18 -8.53 7.55
CA GLN A 119 -0.22 -9.30 6.30
C GLN A 119 -1.53 -10.06 6.11
N PHE A 120 -2.15 -10.56 7.19
CA PHE A 120 -3.50 -11.12 7.11
C PHE A 120 -4.55 -10.05 6.76
N GLY A 121 -4.40 -8.84 7.31
CA GLY A 121 -5.22 -7.69 6.93
C GLY A 121 -5.12 -7.38 5.43
N TRP A 122 -3.91 -7.35 4.89
CA TRP A 122 -3.67 -7.14 3.46
C TRP A 122 -4.24 -8.24 2.57
N LEU A 123 -4.13 -9.51 2.99
CA LEU A 123 -4.77 -10.62 2.28
C LEU A 123 -6.29 -10.43 2.23
N GLY A 124 -6.91 -10.05 3.35
CA GLY A 124 -8.35 -9.78 3.44
C GLY A 124 -8.79 -8.63 2.53
N VAL A 125 -8.06 -7.52 2.54
CA VAL A 125 -8.30 -6.34 1.69
C VAL A 125 -8.20 -6.73 0.21
N ASN A 126 -7.17 -7.50 -0.18
CA ASN A 126 -7.02 -7.99 -1.55
C ASN A 126 -8.18 -8.91 -1.97
N ALA A 127 -8.57 -9.87 -1.13
CA ALA A 127 -9.67 -10.79 -1.42
C ALA A 127 -11.03 -10.06 -1.53
N TYR A 128 -11.27 -9.07 -0.65
CA TYR A 128 -12.48 -8.27 -0.69
C TYR A 128 -12.58 -7.47 -1.99
N PHE A 129 -11.59 -6.62 -2.29
CA PHE A 129 -11.71 -5.77 -3.47
C PHE A 129 -11.61 -6.55 -4.78
N SER A 130 -10.83 -7.63 -4.84
CA SER A 130 -10.77 -8.48 -6.03
C SER A 130 -12.10 -9.19 -6.29
N SER A 131 -12.80 -9.62 -5.23
CA SER A 131 -14.13 -10.21 -5.40
C SER A 131 -15.18 -9.18 -5.82
N GLN A 132 -15.11 -7.95 -5.31
CA GLN A 132 -15.96 -6.82 -5.75
C GLN A 132 -15.72 -6.47 -7.23
N ALA A 133 -14.45 -6.47 -7.68
CA ALA A 133 -14.12 -6.24 -9.08
C ALA A 133 -14.70 -7.31 -10.03
N LEU A 134 -14.90 -8.54 -9.54
CA LEU A 134 -15.50 -9.65 -10.28
C LEU A 134 -17.02 -9.76 -10.07
N ALA A 135 -17.63 -8.94 -9.22
CA ALA A 135 -19.06 -8.97 -8.94
C ALA A 135 -19.95 -8.88 -10.20
N PRO A 136 -19.62 -8.06 -11.22
CA PRO A 136 -20.40 -8.01 -12.45
C PRO A 136 -20.47 -9.35 -13.20
N LEU A 137 -19.44 -10.21 -13.07
CA LEU A 137 -19.40 -11.51 -13.75
C LEU A 137 -20.38 -12.53 -13.16
N VAL A 138 -20.84 -12.29 -11.94
CA VAL A 138 -21.81 -13.14 -11.21
C VAL A 138 -23.14 -12.43 -10.99
N GLY A 139 -23.46 -11.42 -11.83
CA GLY A 139 -24.70 -10.68 -11.75
C GLY A 139 -24.87 -9.88 -10.45
N ASN A 140 -23.77 -9.48 -9.80
CA ASN A 140 -23.75 -8.81 -8.50
C ASN A 140 -24.43 -9.59 -7.36
N ASN A 141 -24.51 -10.92 -7.48
CA ASN A 141 -25.05 -11.75 -6.41
C ASN A 141 -24.11 -11.73 -5.19
N VAL A 142 -24.61 -11.21 -4.06
CA VAL A 142 -23.85 -11.03 -2.82
C VAL A 142 -23.26 -12.34 -2.29
N VAL A 143 -23.98 -13.46 -2.42
CA VAL A 143 -23.50 -14.77 -1.97
C VAL A 143 -22.36 -15.24 -2.86
N ALA A 144 -22.51 -15.13 -4.19
CA ALA A 144 -21.47 -15.50 -5.14
C ALA A 144 -20.19 -14.68 -4.95
N VAL A 145 -20.30 -13.37 -4.69
CA VAL A 145 -19.15 -12.50 -4.39
C VAL A 145 -18.43 -12.94 -3.11
N LYS A 146 -19.16 -13.29 -2.05
CA LYS A 146 -18.56 -13.82 -0.81
C LYS A 146 -17.83 -15.14 -1.04
N ILE A 147 -18.39 -16.03 -1.87
CA ILE A 147 -17.73 -17.29 -2.25
C ILE A 147 -16.43 -17.00 -3.01
N ILE A 148 -16.45 -16.08 -3.98
CA ILE A 148 -15.26 -15.65 -4.72
C ILE A 148 -14.20 -15.09 -3.77
N ALA A 149 -14.58 -14.28 -2.78
CA ALA A 149 -13.64 -13.73 -1.79
C ALA A 149 -12.93 -14.84 -1.01
N VAL A 150 -13.68 -15.84 -0.53
CA VAL A 150 -13.12 -16.99 0.20
C VAL A 150 -12.19 -17.81 -0.70
N LEU A 151 -12.60 -18.08 -1.94
CA LEU A 151 -11.79 -18.82 -2.90
C LEU A 151 -10.48 -18.09 -3.23
N TRP A 152 -10.52 -16.77 -3.43
CA TRP A 152 -9.32 -15.97 -3.67
C TRP A 152 -8.36 -15.99 -2.49
N ALA A 153 -8.88 -15.80 -1.27
CA ALA A 153 -8.05 -15.85 -0.06
C ALA A 153 -7.41 -17.23 0.13
N ALA A 154 -8.18 -18.32 -0.06
CA ALA A 154 -7.70 -19.68 0.05
C ALA A 154 -6.64 -20.01 -1.01
N LEU A 155 -6.86 -19.59 -2.26
CA LEU A 155 -5.90 -19.79 -3.35
C LEU A 155 -4.60 -19.02 -3.09
N ALA A 156 -4.69 -17.75 -2.69
CA ALA A 156 -3.54 -16.94 -2.36
C ALA A 156 -2.74 -17.52 -1.19
N ALA A 157 -3.41 -17.98 -0.13
CA ALA A 157 -2.77 -18.67 0.98
C ALA A 157 -2.09 -19.96 0.51
N PHE A 158 -2.76 -20.77 -0.32
CA PHE A 158 -2.20 -22.01 -0.86
C PHE A 158 -0.95 -21.77 -1.71
N VAL A 159 -0.98 -20.78 -2.62
CA VAL A 159 0.19 -20.42 -3.43
C VAL A 159 1.32 -19.89 -2.55
N GLY A 160 1.00 -19.09 -1.52
CA GLY A 160 1.95 -18.66 -0.50
C GLY A 160 2.66 -19.83 0.20
N LEU A 161 1.90 -20.86 0.59
CA LEU A 161 2.44 -22.08 1.22
C LEU A 161 3.31 -22.92 0.27
N LYS A 162 3.00 -22.94 -1.04
CA LYS A 162 3.79 -23.66 -2.05
C LYS A 162 5.11 -22.96 -2.40
N GLY A 163 5.25 -21.68 -2.05
CA GLY A 163 6.52 -20.96 -2.06
C GLY A 163 6.46 -19.63 -2.80
N ILE A 164 7.11 -18.62 -2.20
CA ILE A 164 7.13 -17.23 -2.69
C ILE A 164 7.73 -17.08 -4.09
N GLN A 165 8.55 -18.04 -4.54
CA GLN A 165 9.11 -18.07 -5.89
C GLN A 165 8.04 -18.16 -6.99
N TYR A 166 6.90 -18.82 -6.74
CA TYR A 166 5.81 -18.88 -7.71
C TYR A 166 5.07 -17.54 -7.79
N VAL A 167 4.85 -16.91 -6.63
CA VAL A 167 4.27 -15.56 -6.54
C VAL A 167 5.17 -14.56 -7.26
N ALA A 168 6.48 -14.61 -7.03
CA ALA A 168 7.44 -13.68 -7.63
C ALA A 168 7.45 -13.76 -9.17
N LYS A 169 7.35 -14.95 -9.76
CA LYS A 169 7.28 -15.12 -11.22
C LYS A 169 6.07 -14.44 -11.84
N VAL A 170 4.90 -14.54 -11.20
CA VAL A 170 3.67 -13.90 -11.67
C VAL A 170 3.70 -12.39 -11.38
N ALA A 171 4.11 -12.00 -10.18
CA ALA A 171 4.15 -10.61 -9.73
C ALA A 171 5.17 -9.74 -10.46
N THR A 172 6.14 -10.33 -11.18
CA THR A 172 7.13 -9.56 -11.95
C THR A 172 6.51 -8.83 -13.14
N TYR A 173 5.60 -9.50 -13.88
CA TYR A 173 5.05 -8.95 -15.13
C TYR A 173 3.60 -8.50 -15.03
N LEU A 174 2.83 -9.05 -14.09
CA LEU A 174 1.42 -8.68 -13.92
C LEU A 174 1.20 -7.16 -13.69
N PRO A 175 2.08 -6.44 -12.97
CA PRO A 175 1.96 -4.99 -12.82
C PRO A 175 2.16 -4.18 -14.13
N LEU A 176 2.67 -4.77 -15.21
CA LEU A 176 2.76 -4.07 -16.49
C LEU A 176 1.39 -3.78 -17.10
N ILE A 177 0.39 -4.62 -16.80
CA ILE A 177 -0.99 -4.41 -17.27
C ILE A 177 -1.56 -3.08 -16.74
N PRO A 178 -1.61 -2.81 -15.41
CA PRO A 178 -2.08 -1.54 -14.91
C PRO A 178 -1.21 -0.36 -15.36
N VAL A 179 0.11 -0.53 -15.55
CA VAL A 179 0.96 0.54 -16.14
C VAL A 179 0.44 0.94 -17.52
N ILE A 180 0.20 -0.02 -18.41
CA ILE A 180 -0.30 0.26 -19.75
C ILE A 180 -1.68 0.94 -19.68
N ILE A 181 -2.57 0.46 -18.81
CA ILE A 181 -3.90 1.06 -18.62
C ILE A 181 -3.77 2.52 -18.19
N LEU A 182 -2.93 2.82 -17.19
CA LEU A 182 -2.72 4.18 -16.69
C LEU A 182 -2.09 5.09 -17.75
N LEU A 183 -1.17 4.58 -18.57
CA LEU A 183 -0.60 5.34 -19.68
C LEU A 183 -1.66 5.67 -20.75
N VAL A 184 -2.54 4.72 -21.09
CA VAL A 184 -3.65 4.96 -22.02
C VAL A 184 -4.63 5.99 -21.45
N LEU A 185 -4.98 5.88 -20.16
CA LEU A 185 -5.86 6.84 -19.48
C LEU A 185 -5.22 8.24 -19.42
N LEU A 186 -3.92 8.33 -19.18
CA LEU A 186 -3.19 9.58 -19.23
C LEU A 186 -3.28 10.20 -20.62
N VAL A 187 -2.91 9.48 -21.68
CA VAL A 187 -2.96 9.99 -23.06
C VAL A 187 -4.37 10.46 -23.44
N LYS A 188 -5.41 9.74 -23.02
CA LYS A 188 -6.81 10.11 -23.27
C LYS A 188 -7.28 11.35 -22.50
N THR A 189 -6.64 11.69 -21.39
CA THR A 189 -7.04 12.81 -20.51
C THR A 189 -6.12 14.03 -20.62
N LEU A 190 -4.91 13.88 -21.18
CA LEU A 190 -3.91 14.95 -21.31
C LEU A 190 -4.48 16.23 -21.95
N GLY A 191 -5.25 16.10 -23.03
CA GLY A 191 -5.84 17.25 -23.73
C GLY A 191 -6.88 18.02 -22.93
N GLY A 192 -7.48 17.41 -21.91
CA GLY A 192 -8.50 18.03 -21.06
C GLY A 192 -7.97 18.63 -19.75
N LEU A 193 -6.66 18.52 -19.47
CA LEU A 193 -6.09 19.00 -18.21
C LEU A 193 -6.15 20.52 -18.08
N GLY A 194 -6.01 21.26 -19.18
CA GLY A 194 -6.08 22.73 -19.18
C GLY A 194 -7.49 23.26 -18.90
N ASP A 195 -8.51 22.52 -19.32
CA ASP A 195 -9.92 22.88 -19.15
C ASP A 195 -10.54 22.25 -17.89
N PHE A 196 -9.72 21.61 -17.04
CA PHE A 196 -10.20 20.96 -15.84
C PHE A 196 -10.75 21.98 -14.84
N ASP A 197 -12.04 21.87 -14.54
CA ASP A 197 -12.74 22.72 -13.58
C ASP A 197 -13.11 21.92 -12.31
N PRO A 198 -12.43 22.17 -11.17
CA PRO A 198 -12.72 21.48 -9.92
C PRO A 198 -14.14 21.71 -9.40
N ALA A 199 -14.72 22.89 -9.65
CA ALA A 199 -16.06 23.23 -9.19
C ALA A 199 -17.12 22.39 -9.93
N LYS A 200 -16.93 22.17 -11.23
CA LYS A 200 -17.79 21.26 -12.01
C LYS A 200 -17.68 19.82 -11.52
N LEU A 201 -16.49 19.35 -11.14
CA LEU A 201 -16.32 18.02 -10.58
C LEU A 201 -17.04 17.88 -9.23
N VAL A 202 -16.89 18.85 -8.33
CA VAL A 202 -17.56 18.88 -7.03
C VAL A 202 -19.09 18.88 -7.22
N ALA A 203 -19.62 19.70 -8.12
CA ALA A 203 -21.04 19.75 -8.43
C ALA A 203 -21.55 18.42 -9.03
N ALA A 204 -20.79 17.81 -9.94
CA ALA A 204 -21.15 16.55 -10.59
C ALA A 204 -21.08 15.33 -9.64
N SER A 205 -20.26 15.40 -8.59
CA SER A 205 -20.07 14.29 -7.65
C SER A 205 -21.25 14.00 -6.71
N GLY A 206 -22.37 14.73 -6.84
CA GLY A 206 -23.65 14.40 -6.20
C GLY A 206 -23.56 14.36 -4.68
N ALA A 207 -23.61 15.54 -4.05
CA ALA A 207 -23.39 15.68 -2.61
C ALA A 207 -24.33 14.80 -1.75
N VAL A 208 -23.74 13.87 -0.98
CA VAL A 208 -24.25 13.60 0.38
C VAL A 208 -23.58 14.64 1.27
N PRO A 209 -24.34 15.60 1.84
CA PRO A 209 -23.76 16.56 2.76
C PRO A 209 -23.28 15.79 4.00
N VAL A 210 -21.98 15.59 4.13
CA VAL A 210 -21.40 15.43 5.46
C VAL A 210 -21.62 16.77 6.16
N ALA A 211 -22.16 16.77 7.37
CA ALA A 211 -22.39 18.01 8.13
C ALA A 211 -21.10 18.86 8.11
N GLY A 212 -21.12 19.97 7.35
CA GLY A 212 -19.98 20.89 7.18
C GLY A 212 -19.21 20.85 5.85
N ALA A 213 -19.53 19.99 4.86
CA ALA A 213 -18.72 19.82 3.64
C ALA A 213 -19.48 20.06 2.31
N ALA A 214 -20.31 21.10 2.24
CA ALA A 214 -21.10 21.41 1.04
C ALA A 214 -20.30 21.92 -0.18
N ALA A 215 -18.97 22.08 -0.09
CA ALA A 215 -18.16 22.80 -1.08
C ALA A 215 -16.89 22.06 -1.57
N GLY A 216 -16.76 20.74 -1.35
CA GLY A 216 -15.50 20.02 -1.59
C GLY A 216 -14.44 20.34 -0.52
N LEU A 217 -13.25 19.73 -0.61
CA LEU A 217 -12.17 19.96 0.35
C LEU A 217 -11.45 21.28 0.09
N SER A 218 -10.97 21.92 1.17
CA SER A 218 -10.00 23.02 1.09
C SER A 218 -8.64 22.54 0.57
N VAL A 219 -7.73 23.46 0.21
CA VAL A 219 -6.36 23.13 -0.21
C VAL A 219 -5.66 22.24 0.82
N PHE A 220 -5.76 22.62 2.10
CA PHE A 220 -5.22 21.81 3.19
C PHE A 220 -5.91 20.44 3.28
N GLY A 221 -7.24 20.39 3.11
CA GLY A 221 -8.00 19.14 3.11
C GLY A 221 -7.57 18.17 2.01
N VAL A 222 -7.33 18.67 0.79
CA VAL A 222 -6.82 17.86 -0.33
C VAL A 222 -5.44 17.30 -0.02
N ILE A 223 -4.52 18.14 0.48
CA ILE A 223 -3.17 17.73 0.84
C ILE A 223 -3.22 16.67 1.96
N ALA A 224 -3.99 16.92 3.02
CA ALA A 224 -4.15 16.00 4.13
C ALA A 224 -4.76 14.66 3.70
N LEU A 225 -5.79 14.69 2.84
CA LEU A 225 -6.40 13.48 2.28
C LEU A 225 -5.40 12.70 1.42
N SER A 226 -4.64 13.39 0.58
CA SER A 226 -3.60 12.77 -0.27
C SER A 226 -2.53 12.10 0.59
N ILE A 227 -2.06 12.78 1.65
CA ILE A 227 -1.11 12.22 2.60
C ILE A 227 -1.72 11.01 3.31
N ALA A 228 -2.93 11.11 3.86
CA ALA A 228 -3.58 10.02 4.58
C ALA A 228 -3.75 8.77 3.69
N PHE A 229 -4.19 8.96 2.44
CA PHE A 229 -4.38 7.89 1.48
C PHE A 229 -3.05 7.23 1.09
N VAL A 230 -2.07 8.02 0.65
CA VAL A 230 -0.77 7.52 0.17
C VAL A 230 0.05 6.92 1.31
N VAL A 231 0.16 7.61 2.45
CA VAL A 231 0.89 7.11 3.63
C VAL A 231 0.15 5.92 4.25
N GLY A 232 -1.18 5.88 4.25
CA GLY A 232 -1.92 4.72 4.73
C GLY A 232 -1.57 3.44 3.96
N PHE A 233 -1.52 3.53 2.63
CA PHE A 233 -1.05 2.45 1.76
C PHE A 233 0.45 2.17 1.94
N PHE A 234 1.27 3.21 1.99
CA PHE A 234 2.71 3.07 2.03
C PHE A 234 3.23 2.60 3.38
N ALA A 235 2.76 3.12 4.51
CA ALA A 235 3.30 2.77 5.83
C ALA A 235 3.05 1.30 6.17
N THR A 236 1.88 0.79 5.77
CA THR A 236 1.49 -0.61 6.02
C THR A 236 2.21 -1.60 5.12
N ALA A 237 2.49 -1.23 3.87
CA ALA A 237 3.26 -2.08 2.94
C ALA A 237 4.78 -1.80 2.98
N GLY A 238 5.14 -0.62 3.49
CA GLY A 238 6.46 0.01 3.69
C GLY A 238 7.39 -0.80 4.54
N ALA A 239 6.97 -0.99 5.78
CA ALA A 239 7.76 -1.70 6.75
C ALA A 239 8.05 -3.15 6.33
N ALA A 240 7.18 -3.78 5.52
CA ALA A 240 7.42 -5.12 4.99
C ALA A 240 8.39 -5.14 3.78
N GLY A 241 8.39 -4.10 2.94
CA GLY A 241 9.18 -4.06 1.70
C GLY A 241 10.68 -3.81 1.88
N VAL A 242 11.11 -3.45 3.08
CA VAL A 242 12.52 -3.18 3.43
C VAL A 242 13.10 -4.18 4.45
N ASP A 243 12.36 -5.23 4.77
CA ASP A 243 12.82 -6.30 5.67
C ASP A 243 13.84 -7.21 4.96
N PHE A 244 14.87 -7.69 5.68
CA PHE A 244 16.06 -8.38 5.13
C PHE A 244 16.12 -9.87 5.44
#